data_AF-A0A443QZG7-F1
#
_entry.id   AF-A0A443QZG7-F1
#
_cell.length_a   1.000
_cell.length_b   1.000
_cell.length_c   1.000
_cell.angle_alpha   90.00
_cell.angle_beta   90.00
_cell.angle_gamma   90.00
#
_symmetry.space_group_name_H-M   'P 1'
#
loop_
_entity.id
_entity.type
_entity.pdbx_description
1 polymer ?
#
loop_
_entity_poly.entity_id
_entity_poly.type
_entity_poly.pdbx_seq_one_letter_code
_entity_poly.pdbx_strand_id
1 'polypeptide(L)' 'MSEEIVKGEDDDCSICIGAVKAPLVELECKHKFHSYCIARWYKKKPTCPYCRRSCYRDFITIFQPRILAFLLIL' A
#
# COMPACT_ATOMS: atom_id res chain seq x y z
N MET A 1 20.04 32.97 -0.15
CA MET A 1 18.72 32.42 -0.51
C MET A 1 18.74 30.95 -0.16
N SER A 2 18.16 30.59 0.97
CA SER A 2 18.03 29.21 1.45
C SER A 2 17.01 28.48 0.57
N GLU A 3 17.43 27.38 -0.04
CA GLU A 3 16.53 26.43 -0.70
C GLU A 3 15.73 25.72 0.39
N GLU A 4 14.54 26.22 0.71
CA GLU A 4 13.58 25.46 1.49
C GLU A 4 12.98 24.39 0.57
N ILE A 5 13.61 23.23 0.53
CA ILE A 5 12.98 22.01 0.04
C ILE A 5 11.89 21.67 1.04
N VAL A 6 10.66 22.07 0.74
CA VAL A 6 9.46 21.56 1.42
C VAL A 6 9.34 20.08 1.04
N LYS A 7 10.08 19.23 1.76
CA LYS A 7 9.97 17.78 1.64
C LYS A 7 8.61 17.43 2.25
N GLY A 8 7.62 17.16 1.40
CA GLY A 8 6.30 16.70 1.85
C GLY A 8 6.50 15.53 2.82
N GLU A 9 5.96 15.64 4.02
CA GLU A 9 6.31 14.79 5.17
C GLU A 9 5.84 13.31 5.06
N ASP A 10 5.42 12.84 3.89
CA ASP A 10 4.79 11.53 3.70
C ASP A 10 5.42 10.67 2.57
N ASP A 11 6.68 10.91 2.24
CA ASP A 11 7.37 10.27 1.11
C ASP A 11 8.23 9.05 1.48
N ASP A 12 8.11 8.48 2.69
CA ASP A 12 8.87 7.30 3.12
C ASP A 12 7.98 6.09 3.42
N CYS A 13 8.36 4.92 2.90
CA CYS A 13 7.59 3.69 3.07
C CYS A 13 7.83 3.14 4.48
N SER A 14 6.82 3.17 5.33
CA SER A 14 6.99 2.78 6.76
C SER A 14 7.34 1.30 6.99
N ILE A 15 7.36 0.46 5.94
CA ILE A 15 7.76 -0.95 6.02
C ILE A 15 9.28 -1.10 5.90
N CYS A 16 9.91 -0.38 4.96
CA CYS A 16 11.35 -0.47 4.68
C CYS A 16 12.12 0.80 5.09
N ILE A 17 11.42 1.83 5.55
CA ILE A 17 11.96 3.14 5.96
C ILE A 17 12.76 3.78 4.81
N GLY A 18 12.29 3.58 3.58
CA GLY A 18 12.94 4.07 2.36
C GLY A 18 12.01 4.93 1.53
N ALA A 19 12.60 5.85 0.76
CA ALA A 19 11.87 6.76 -0.11
C ALA A 19 10.87 6.02 -1.02
N VAL A 20 9.66 6.54 -1.06
CA VAL A 20 8.49 6.03 -1.78
C VAL A 20 8.69 6.32 -3.26
N LYS A 21 9.49 5.49 -3.93
CA LYS A 21 9.70 5.50 -5.39
C LYS A 21 8.81 4.44 -6.05
N ALA A 22 8.30 4.74 -7.25
CA ALA A 22 7.46 3.81 -8.01
C ALA A 22 8.17 2.46 -8.25
N PRO A 23 7.43 1.33 -8.24
CA PRO A 23 5.95 1.22 -8.15
C PRO A 23 5.38 1.31 -6.72
N LEU A 24 4.29 2.05 -6.58
CA LEU A 24 3.59 2.30 -5.33
C LEU A 24 2.17 1.74 -5.35
N VAL A 25 1.67 1.44 -4.16
CA VAL A 25 0.26 1.11 -3.94
C VAL A 25 -0.28 2.04 -2.87
N GLU A 26 -1.36 2.76 -3.20
CA GLU A 26 -2.19 3.48 -2.24
C GLU A 26 -3.32 2.56 -1.79
N LEU A 27 -3.49 2.41 -0.47
CA LEU A 27 -4.61 1.65 0.11
C LEU A 27 -5.87 2.51 0.20
N GLU A 28 -7.03 1.90 0.46
CA GLU A 28 -8.28 2.66 0.74
C GLU A 28 -8.12 3.67 1.88
N CYS A 29 -7.26 3.35 2.86
CA CYS A 29 -6.92 4.25 3.97
C CYS A 29 -5.91 5.35 3.61
N LYS A 30 -5.59 5.54 2.33
CA LYS A 30 -4.71 6.59 1.77
C LYS A 30 -3.22 6.51 2.07
N HIS A 31 -2.79 5.56 2.88
CA HIS A 31 -1.37 5.27 3.09
C HIS A 31 -0.75 4.60 1.85
N LYS A 32 0.47 5.03 1.50
CA LYS A 32 1.22 4.56 0.34
C LYS A 32 2.41 3.70 0.76
N PHE A 33 2.64 2.62 0.03
CA PHE A 33 3.75 1.71 0.26
C PHE A 33 4.33 1.25 -1.07
N HIS A 34 5.59 0.80 -1.10
CA HIS A 34 6.09 0.05 -2.26
C HIS A 34 5.24 -1.21 -2.44
N SER A 35 4.91 -1.52 -3.70
CA SER A 35 4.10 -2.70 -4.04
C SER A 35 4.67 -3.99 -3.44
N TYR A 36 5.99 -4.18 -3.50
CA TYR A 36 6.67 -5.33 -2.90
C TYR A 36 6.56 -5.37 -1.37
N CYS A 37 6.70 -4.21 -0.71
CA CYS A 37 6.64 -4.11 0.74
C CYS A 37 5.24 -4.50 1.25
N ILE A 38 4.19 -3.94 0.66
CA ILE A 38 2.82 -4.24 1.07
C ILE A 38 2.41 -5.68 0.72
N ALA A 39 2.90 -6.22 -0.42
CA ALA A 39 2.70 -7.62 -0.78
C ALA A 39 3.24 -8.58 0.28
N ARG A 40 4.47 -8.30 0.76
CA ARG A 40 5.11 -9.12 1.80
C ARG A 40 4.37 -9.02 3.14
N TRP A 41 3.86 -7.84 3.46
CA TRP A 41 3.08 -7.62 4.68
C TRP A 41 1.76 -8.43 4.67
N TYR A 42 1.03 -8.40 3.56
CA TYR A 42 -0.24 -9.11 3.43
C TYR A 42 -0.12 -10.64 3.52
N LYS A 43 1.05 -11.23 3.23
CA LYS A 43 1.29 -12.65 3.53
C LYS A 43 1.15 -13.00 5.02
N LYS A 44 1.31 -12.00 5.90
CA LYS A 44 1.17 -12.16 7.36
C LYS A 44 -0.20 -11.68 7.84
N LYS A 45 -0.62 -10.49 7.43
CA LYS A 45 -1.89 -9.88 7.88
C LYS A 45 -2.44 -8.86 6.86
N PRO A 46 -3.72 -8.93 6.47
CA PRO A 46 -4.34 -7.99 5.53
C PRO A 46 -4.81 -6.71 6.24
N THR A 47 -3.89 -6.00 6.89
CA THR A 47 -4.15 -4.70 7.53
C THR A 47 -3.11 -3.69 7.08
N CYS A 48 -3.48 -2.40 7.03
CA CYS A 48 -2.52 -1.32 6.81
C CYS A 48 -1.41 -1.34 7.88
N PRO A 49 -0.12 -1.35 7.51
CA PRO A 49 0.99 -1.29 8.46
C PRO A 49 1.01 -0.02 9.32
N TYR A 50 0.49 1.08 8.79
CA TYR A 50 0.51 2.40 9.45
C TYR A 50 -0.67 2.55 10.42
N CYS A 51 -1.90 2.55 9.91
CA CYS A 51 -3.11 2.83 10.71
C CYS A 51 -3.85 1.58 11.21
N ARG A 52 -3.37 0.37 10.87
CA ARG A 52 -3.95 -0.92 11.27
C ARG A 52 -5.38 -1.19 10.77
N ARG A 53 -5.91 -0.33 9.89
CA ARG A 53 -7.21 -0.54 9.25
C ARG A 53 -7.21 -1.83 8.42
N SER A 54 -8.34 -2.52 8.41
CA SER A 54 -8.55 -3.74 7.63
C SER A 54 -8.52 -3.43 6.14
N CYS A 55 -7.78 -4.23 5.37
CA CYS A 55 -7.50 -4.02 3.94
C CYS A 55 -7.83 -5.27 3.11
N TYR A 56 -8.85 -6.05 3.50
CA TYR A 56 -9.25 -7.26 2.75
C TYR A 56 -9.64 -6.96 1.29
N ARG A 57 -10.28 -5.81 1.03
CA ARG A 57 -10.63 -5.42 -0.35
C ARG A 57 -9.36 -5.14 -1.15
N ASP A 58 -8.44 -4.34 -0.61
CA ASP A 58 -7.12 -4.07 -1.20
C ASP A 58 -6.33 -5.36 -1.45
N PHE A 59 -6.34 -6.31 -0.50
CA PHE A 59 -5.67 -7.60 -0.65
C PHE A 59 -6.20 -8.39 -1.85
N ILE A 60 -7.52 -8.44 -2.02
CA ILE A 60 -8.15 -9.17 -3.12
C ILE A 60 -7.89 -8.47 -4.46
N THR A 61 -8.08 -7.16 -4.54
CA THR A 61 -7.94 -6.39 -5.79
C THR A 61 -6.48 -6.32 -6.26
N ILE A 62 -5.53 -6.16 -5.34
CA ILE A 62 -4.11 -6.00 -5.68
C ILE A 62 -3.44 -7.36 -5.91
N PHE A 63 -3.81 -8.40 -5.14
CA PHE A 63 -3.05 -9.66 -5.10
C PHE A 63 -3.82 -10.90 -5.53
N GLN A 64 -5.15 -10.86 -5.69
CA GLN A 64 -5.98 -11.99 -6.12
C GLN A 64 -6.95 -11.60 -7.24
N PRO A 65 -6.45 -11.25 -8.45
CA PRO A 65 -7.29 -10.86 -9.57
C PRO A 65 -8.26 -11.97 -10.02
N ARG A 66 -8.01 -13.24 -9.65
CA ARG A 66 -8.85 -14.37 -10.02
C ARG A 66 -10.12 -14.51 -9.18
N ILE A 67 -10.17 -13.97 -7.95
CA ILE A 67 -11.33 -14.13 -7.05
C ILE A 67 -12.47 -13.18 -7.44
N LEU A 68 -12.16 -11.98 -7.93
CA LEU A 68 -13.18 -11.02 -8.38
C LEU A 68 -13.89 -11.47 -9.66
N ALA A 69 -13.20 -12.22 -10.52
CA ALA A 69 -13.81 -12.80 -11.72
C ALA A 69 -14.89 -13.84 -11.39
N PHE A 70 -14.80 -14.53 -10.24
CA PHE A 70 -15.81 -15.52 -9.83
C PHE A 70 -17.09 -14.90 -9.26
N LEU A 71 -17.05 -13.65 -8.75
CA LEU A 71 -18.23 -12.97 -8.20
C LEU A 71 -19.06 -12.21 -9.24
N LEU A 72 -18.55 -12.05 -10.47
CA LEU A 72 -19.25 -11.41 -11.60
C LEU A 72 -19.94 -12.42 -12.55
N ILE A 73 -19.90 -13.73 -12.23
CA ILE A 73 -20.49 -14.82 -13.02
C ILE A 73 -21.68 -15.48 -12.25
N LEU A 74 -22.12 -14.91 -11.13
CA LEU A 74 -23.32 -15.34 -10.39
C LEU A 74 -24.47 -14.35 -10.58
#